data_AF-A0A1E5GSL9-F1
#
_entry.id   AF-A0A1E5GSL9-F1
#
_cell.length_a   1.000
_cell.length_b   1.000
_cell.length_c   1.000
_cell.angle_alpha   90.00
_cell.angle_beta   90.00
_cell.angle_gamma   90.00
#
_symmetry.space_group_name_H-M   'P 1'
#
loop_
_entity.id
_entity.type
_entity.pdbx_description
1 polymer ?
#
loop_
_entity_poly.entity_id
_entity_poly.type
_entity_poly.pdbx_seq_one_letter_code
_entity_poly.pdbx_strand_id
1 'polypeptide(L)'
;MDNYYEGFEGNPEIDIYTFSKNEKVGIEMWDGYFDEIMRAIQPVNGEWQSLAYYYNLYEGWYDESPWEIPNNQEALKQFESIDNSTLDKVSQEILTKIIELFKNNSNNGIFIEYT
;
A
#
# COMPACT_ATOMS: atom_id res chain seq x y z
N MET A 1 -7.36 -4.13 -12.06
CA MET A 1 -6.73 -3.21 -11.11
C MET A 1 -7.34 -1.83 -11.31
N ASP A 2 -7.53 -1.07 -10.25
CA ASP A 2 -7.79 0.36 -10.38
C ASP A 2 -6.46 1.06 -10.71
N ASN A 3 -6.46 1.93 -11.73
CA ASN A 3 -5.23 2.51 -12.26
C ASN A 3 -5.13 4.00 -11.89
N TYR A 4 -4.07 4.33 -11.13
CA TYR A 4 -3.65 5.69 -10.75
C TYR A 4 -2.23 6.00 -11.24
N TYR A 5 -1.71 5.22 -12.19
CA TYR A 5 -0.39 5.42 -12.80
C TYR A 5 -0.44 6.21 -14.11
N GLU A 6 -1.63 6.33 -14.74
CA GLU A 6 -1.80 7.10 -15.99
C GLU A 6 -1.25 8.53 -15.85
N GLY A 7 -0.33 8.91 -16.74
CA GLY A 7 0.36 10.21 -16.73
C GLY A 7 1.69 10.25 -15.99
N PHE A 8 2.15 9.12 -15.43
CA PHE A 8 3.44 8.98 -14.74
C PHE A 8 4.41 8.04 -15.47
N GLU A 9 4.21 7.80 -16.76
CA GLU A 9 4.95 6.80 -17.53
C GLU A 9 6.48 7.01 -17.46
N GLY A 10 7.19 5.94 -17.10
CA GLY A 10 8.65 5.95 -16.94
C GLY A 10 9.13 6.36 -15.55
N ASN A 11 8.23 6.69 -14.63
CA ASN A 11 8.50 6.77 -13.19
C ASN A 11 8.17 5.43 -12.52
N PRO A 12 8.68 5.18 -11.30
CA PRO A 12 8.38 3.94 -10.60
C PRO A 12 6.90 3.78 -10.26
N GLU A 13 6.45 2.53 -10.23
CA GLU A 13 5.07 2.10 -9.98
C GLU A 13 5.02 1.17 -8.76
N ILE A 14 3.93 1.28 -7.99
CA ILE A 14 3.59 0.38 -6.89
C ILE A 14 2.23 -0.25 -7.19
N ASP A 15 2.18 -1.58 -7.13
CA ASP A 15 0.92 -2.33 -7.12
C ASP A 15 0.64 -2.87 -5.73
N ILE A 16 -0.61 -2.78 -5.27
CA ILE A 16 -1.10 -3.50 -4.09
C ILE A 16 -2.29 -4.35 -4.51
N TYR A 17 -2.15 -5.67 -4.42
CA TYR A 17 -3.15 -6.59 -4.96
C TYR A 17 -3.30 -7.91 -4.20
N THR A 18 -4.42 -8.57 -4.43
CA THR A 18 -4.66 -9.99 -4.14
C THR A 18 -4.94 -10.74 -5.43
N PHE A 19 -4.93 -12.07 -5.39
CA PHE A 19 -5.50 -12.88 -6.45
C PHE A 19 -6.97 -13.22 -6.20
N SER A 20 -7.81 -13.02 -7.20
CA SER A 20 -9.19 -13.52 -7.25
C SER A 20 -9.36 -14.31 -8.55
N LYS A 21 -9.66 -15.61 -8.45
CA LYS A 21 -9.77 -16.51 -9.62
C LYS A 21 -8.56 -16.45 -10.57
N ASN A 22 -7.35 -16.36 -10.01
CA ASN A 22 -6.07 -16.21 -10.73
C ASN A 22 -5.87 -14.87 -11.48
N GLU A 23 -6.70 -13.86 -11.21
CA GLU A 23 -6.53 -12.50 -11.72
C GLU A 23 -6.10 -11.56 -10.58
N LYS A 24 -5.21 -10.61 -10.88
CA LYS A 24 -4.86 -9.54 -9.93
C LYS A 24 -6.05 -8.60 -9.74
N VAL A 25 -6.41 -8.36 -8.48
CA VAL A 25 -7.44 -7.40 -8.07
C VAL A 25 -6.84 -6.52 -6.98
N GLY A 26 -6.92 -5.21 -7.15
CA GLY A 26 -6.15 -4.26 -6.35
C GLY A 26 -5.98 -2.92 -7.06
N ILE A 27 -4.94 -2.19 -6.68
CA ILE A 27 -4.62 -0.83 -7.11
C ILE A 27 -3.21 -0.80 -7.71
N GLU A 28 -3.08 -0.23 -8.91
CA GLU A 28 -1.85 0.16 -9.60
C GLU A 28 -1.68 1.67 -9.41
N MET A 29 -0.53 2.16 -8.94
CA MET A 29 -0.33 3.59 -8.66
C MET A 29 1.10 4.06 -8.88
N TRP A 30 1.27 5.32 -9.24
CA TRP A 30 2.57 5.99 -9.18
C TRP A 30 3.14 5.94 -7.76
N ASP A 31 4.44 5.62 -7.63
CA ASP A 31 5.11 5.45 -6.35
C ASP A 31 4.99 6.68 -5.44
N GLY A 32 4.94 7.89 -6.00
CA GLY A 32 4.77 9.13 -5.25
C GLY A 32 3.46 9.22 -4.46
N TYR A 33 2.37 8.65 -4.96
CA TYR A 33 1.10 8.58 -4.19
C TYR A 33 1.23 7.62 -3.01
N PHE A 34 1.87 6.46 -3.23
CA PHE A 34 2.15 5.52 -2.17
C PHE A 34 3.08 6.14 -1.11
N ASP A 35 4.09 6.88 -1.55
CA ASP A 35 5.03 7.62 -0.71
C ASP A 35 4.31 8.65 0.18
N GLU A 36 3.35 9.39 -0.36
CA GLU A 36 2.54 10.36 0.39
C GLU A 36 1.73 9.66 1.50
N ILE A 37 1.09 8.54 1.17
CA ILE A 37 0.33 7.73 2.13
C ILE A 37 1.25 7.18 3.23
N MET A 38 2.40 6.60 2.87
CA MET A 38 3.33 6.01 3.82
C MET A 38 3.94 7.05 4.77
N ARG A 39 4.20 8.27 4.28
CA ARG A 39 4.71 9.39 5.11
C ARG A 39 3.69 9.95 6.08
N ALA A 40 2.40 9.74 5.84
CA ALA A 40 1.34 10.17 6.76
C ALA A 40 1.24 9.26 8.02
N ILE A 41 1.83 8.07 7.97
CA ILE A 41 1.85 7.13 9.10
C ILE A 41 2.74 7.68 10.21
N GLN A 42 2.27 7.59 11.45
CA GLN A 42 3.03 7.96 12.65
C GLN A 42 3.57 6.71 13.37
N PRO A 43 4.76 6.80 14.00
CA PRO A 43 5.29 5.69 14.78
C PRO A 43 4.47 5.47 16.05
N VAL A 44 4.32 4.22 16.47
CA VAL A 44 3.60 3.85 17.70
C VAL A 44 4.63 3.67 18.81
N ASN A 45 4.52 4.47 19.88
CA ASN A 45 5.50 4.51 20.98
C ASN A 45 6.95 4.75 20.51
N GLY A 46 7.13 5.48 19.41
CA GLY A 46 8.45 5.80 18.86
C GLY A 46 9.03 4.73 17.92
N GLU A 47 8.29 3.67 17.62
CA GLU A 47 8.72 2.60 16.73
C GLU A 47 7.86 2.52 15.46
N TRP A 48 8.50 2.30 14.32
CA TRP A 48 7.83 1.92 13.09
C TRP A 48 7.41 0.46 13.16
N GLN A 49 6.18 0.18 12.75
CA GLN A 49 5.58 -1.15 12.80
C GLN A 49 4.96 -1.48 11.44
N SER A 50 4.67 -2.76 11.17
CA SER A 50 3.98 -3.21 9.95
C SER A 50 4.65 -2.67 8.66
N LEU A 51 3.89 -2.25 7.66
CA LEU A 51 4.42 -1.75 6.38
C LEU A 51 5.36 -0.55 6.55
N ALA A 52 5.09 0.35 7.50
CA ALA A 52 5.98 1.49 7.77
C ALA A 52 7.37 1.06 8.25
N TYR A 53 7.51 -0.09 8.92
CA TYR A 53 8.83 -0.63 9.27
C TYR A 53 9.65 -0.93 8.01
N TYR A 54 9.09 -1.70 7.09
CA TYR A 54 9.76 -2.08 5.84
C TYR A 54 10.04 -0.87 4.96
N TYR A 55 9.07 0.04 4.83
CA TYR A 55 9.21 1.29 4.07
C TYR A 55 10.40 2.14 4.55
N ASN A 56 10.52 2.37 5.86
CA ASN A 56 11.59 3.21 6.40
C ASN A 56 12.98 2.55 6.35
N LEU A 57 13.04 1.24 6.19
CA LEU A 57 14.30 0.49 6.08
C LEU A 57 14.68 0.16 4.62
N TYR A 58 13.83 0.49 3.65
CA TYR A 58 13.95 0.04 2.26
C TYR A 58 14.06 -1.49 2.15
N GLU A 59 13.29 -2.21 2.97
CA GLU A 59 13.18 -3.68 2.96
C GLU A 59 11.82 -4.12 2.39
N GLY A 60 11.63 -5.43 2.21
CA GLY A 60 10.36 -6.00 1.76
C GLY A 60 10.20 -5.91 0.25
N TRP A 61 9.21 -5.14 -0.24
CA TRP A 61 8.95 -5.00 -1.68
C TRP A 61 10.12 -4.38 -2.47
N TYR A 62 11.03 -3.67 -1.81
CA TYR A 62 12.27 -3.17 -2.41
C TYR A 62 13.34 -4.26 -2.63
N ASP A 63 13.32 -5.34 -1.84
CA ASP A 63 14.28 -6.46 -1.92
C ASP A 63 13.75 -7.63 -2.76
N GLU A 64 12.46 -7.94 -2.61
CA GLU A 64 11.75 -9.00 -3.31
C GLU A 64 10.47 -8.41 -3.90
N SER A 65 10.23 -8.55 -5.19
CA SER A 65 8.98 -8.12 -5.82
C SER A 65 8.49 -9.21 -6.77
N PRO A 66 7.22 -9.69 -6.64
CA PRO A 66 6.22 -9.27 -5.65
C PRO A 66 6.51 -9.79 -4.23
N TRP A 67 6.21 -8.98 -3.22
CA TRP A 67 6.37 -9.32 -1.81
C TRP A 67 5.03 -9.56 -1.14
N GLU A 68 4.86 -10.70 -0.47
CA GLU A 68 3.65 -10.99 0.30
C GLU A 68 3.68 -10.28 1.67
N ILE A 69 2.61 -9.54 1.98
CA ILE A 69 2.47 -8.81 3.23
C ILE A 69 2.34 -9.81 4.40
N PRO A 70 3.24 -9.78 5.40
CA PRO A 70 3.25 -10.79 6.46
C PRO A 70 2.02 -10.78 7.37
N ASN A 71 1.40 -9.61 7.57
CA ASN A 71 0.27 -9.45 8.46
C ASN A 71 -0.72 -8.39 7.97
N ASN A 72 -1.74 -8.85 7.25
CA ASN A 72 -2.79 -7.98 6.70
C ASN A 72 -3.56 -7.20 7.77
N GLN A 73 -3.73 -7.75 8.98
CA GLN A 73 -4.50 -7.07 10.03
C GLN A 73 -3.72 -5.88 10.60
N GLU A 74 -2.41 -6.01 10.76
CA GLU A 74 -1.54 -4.92 11.21
C GLU A 74 -1.40 -3.84 10.14
N ALA A 75 -1.25 -4.24 8.87
CA ALA A 75 -1.24 -3.32 7.74
C ALA A 75 -2.56 -2.53 7.64
N LEU A 76 -3.71 -3.20 7.75
CA LEU A 76 -5.01 -2.54 7.76
C LEU A 76 -5.14 -1.52 8.88
N LYS A 77 -4.80 -1.90 10.12
CA LYS A 77 -4.84 -0.99 11.28
C LYS A 77 -3.96 0.23 11.07
N GLN A 78 -2.81 0.07 10.44
CA GLN A 78 -1.90 1.15 10.13
C GLN A 78 -2.52 2.13 9.12
N PHE A 79 -3.07 1.64 8.01
CA PHE A 79 -3.77 2.50 7.05
C PHE A 79 -4.98 3.21 7.66
N GLU A 80 -5.78 2.52 8.47
CA GLU A 80 -6.92 3.13 9.18
C GLU A 80 -6.53 4.19 10.22
N SER A 81 -5.26 4.22 10.65
CA SER A 81 -4.76 5.22 11.60
C SER A 81 -4.35 6.55 10.97
N ILE A 82 -4.26 6.61 9.64
CA ILE A 82 -3.85 7.81 8.91
C ILE A 82 -4.93 8.89 9.04
N ASP A 83 -4.52 10.11 9.38
CA ASP A 83 -5.40 11.29 9.27
C ASP A 83 -5.56 11.65 7.78
N ASN A 84 -6.63 11.13 7.19
CA ASN A 84 -6.96 11.32 5.78
C ASN A 84 -7.05 12.79 5.34
N SER A 85 -7.27 13.73 6.27
CA SER A 85 -7.33 15.16 5.93
C SER A 85 -5.97 15.78 5.55
N THR A 86 -4.88 15.06 5.83
CA THR A 86 -3.51 15.49 5.53
C THR A 86 -3.05 15.16 4.12
N LEU A 87 -3.79 14.28 3.43
CA LEU A 87 -3.46 13.78 2.08
C LEU A 87 -4.13 14.63 0.99
N ASP A 88 -3.54 14.65 -0.20
CA ASP A 88 -4.21 15.15 -1.40
C ASP A 88 -5.43 14.29 -1.78
N LYS A 89 -6.31 14.81 -2.63
CA LYS A 89 -7.58 14.13 -2.97
C LYS A 89 -7.37 12.76 -3.62
N VAL A 90 -6.36 12.60 -4.45
CA VAL A 90 -6.08 11.33 -5.14
C VAL A 90 -5.55 10.32 -4.14
N SER A 91 -4.59 10.71 -3.29
CA SER A 91 -4.09 9.84 -2.21
C SER A 91 -5.18 9.43 -1.22
N GLN A 92 -6.16 10.30 -0.91
CA GLN A 92 -7.32 9.94 -0.09
C GLN A 92 -8.18 8.84 -0.73
N GLU A 93 -8.40 8.92 -2.05
CA GLU A 93 -9.16 7.91 -2.79
C GLU A 93 -8.41 6.58 -2.81
N ILE A 94 -7.11 6.61 -3.10
CA ILE A 94 -6.25 5.43 -3.09
C ILE A 94 -6.24 4.79 -1.69
N LEU A 95 -6.02 5.56 -0.63
CA LEU A 95 -6.04 5.05 0.74
C LEU A 95 -7.37 4.36 1.08
N THR A 96 -8.49 4.95 0.67
CA THR A 96 -9.82 4.35 0.86
C THR A 96 -9.91 2.98 0.18
N LYS A 97 -9.45 2.88 -1.07
CA LYS A 97 -9.45 1.63 -1.84
C LYS A 97 -8.49 0.57 -1.27
N ILE A 98 -7.32 0.99 -0.78
CA ILE A 98 -6.40 0.11 -0.06
C ILE A 98 -7.10 -0.45 1.19
N ILE A 99 -7.71 0.39 2.02
CA ILE A 99 -8.44 -0.05 3.22
C ILE A 99 -9.55 -1.05 2.86
N GLU A 100 -10.31 -0.80 1.81
CA GLU A 100 -11.35 -1.70 1.32
C GLU A 100 -10.78 -3.04 0.81
N LEU A 101 -9.65 -3.01 0.07
CA LEU A 101 -8.95 -4.21 -0.39
C LEU A 101 -8.59 -5.10 0.80
N PHE A 102 -7.96 -4.55 1.83
CA PHE A 102 -7.56 -5.28 3.03
C PHE A 102 -8.75 -5.83 3.82
N LYS A 103 -9.82 -5.03 3.99
CA LYS A 103 -11.05 -5.47 4.68
C LYS A 103 -11.68 -6.68 4.00
N ASN A 104 -11.73 -6.67 2.67
CA ASN A 104 -12.37 -7.71 1.88
C ASN A 104 -11.49 -8.97 1.74
N ASN A 105 -10.19 -8.88 2.03
CA ASN A 105 -9.21 -9.95 1.77
C ASN A 105 -8.36 -10.31 3.00
N SER A 106 -8.92 -10.14 4.21
CA SER A 106 -8.20 -10.39 5.47
C SER A 106 -7.59 -11.79 5.63
N ASN A 107 -8.09 -12.80 4.90
CA ASN A 107 -7.59 -14.18 4.92
C ASN A 107 -6.85 -14.60 3.63
N ASN A 108 -6.65 -13.69 2.68
CA ASN A 108 -5.96 -13.96 1.42
C ASN A 108 -4.57 -13.32 1.45
N GLY A 109 -3.62 -13.87 0.69
CA GLY A 109 -2.33 -13.21 0.47
C GLY A 109 -2.55 -11.88 -0.26
N ILE A 110 -2.03 -10.80 0.31
CA ILE A 110 -1.97 -9.48 -0.32
C ILE A 110 -0.50 -9.20 -0.60
N PHE A 111 -0.21 -8.68 -1.78
CA PHE A 111 1.12 -8.49 -2.30
C PHE A 111 1.37 -7.02 -2.60
N ILE A 112 2.62 -6.59 -2.43
CA ILE A 112 3.13 -5.31 -2.94
C ILE A 112 4.18 -5.63 -4.00
N GLU A 113 4.07 -5.00 -5.16
CA GLU A 113 5.05 -5.10 -6.25
C GLU A 113 5.54 -3.71 -6.61
N TYR A 114 6.85 -3.57 -6.82
CA TYR A 114 7.50 -2.32 -7.21
C TYR A 114 8.21 -2.52 -8.55
N THR A 115 7.90 -1.67 -9.54
CA THR A 115 8.41 -1.78 -10.92
C THR A 115 8.93 -0.47 -11.50
#